data_AF-A0AAU5DI65-F1
#
_entry.id   AF-A0AAU5DI65-F1
#
_cell.length_a   1.000
_cell.length_b   1.000
_cell.length_c   1.000
_cell.angle_alpha   90.00
_cell.angle_beta   90.00
_cell.angle_gamma   90.00
#
_symmetry.space_group_name_H-M   'P 1'
#
loop_
_entity.id
_entity.type
_entity.pdbx_description
1 polymer ?
#
loop_
_entity_poly.entity_id
_entity_poly.type
_entity_poly.pdbx_seq_one_letter_code
_entity_poly.pdbx_strand_id
1 'polypeptide(L)' 'MTNENSPLTADQEQRLLETYRALEDLALGCGEPAVRAAVKAALAELRTALDGQAVEFDYYREPAGVLAA' A
#
# COMPACT_ATOMS: atom_id res chain seq x y z
N MET A 1 27.01 3.76 12.94
CA MET A 1 25.97 2.72 12.88
C MET A 1 24.70 3.38 13.36
N THR A 2 23.81 3.76 12.45
CA THR A 2 22.54 4.39 12.80
C THR A 2 21.66 3.37 13.51
N ASN A 3 21.26 3.67 14.74
CA ASN A 3 20.22 2.95 15.46
C ASN A 3 18.91 2.92 14.61
N GLU A 4 17.89 2.22 15.13
CA GLU A 4 16.45 2.58 14.98
C GLU A 4 15.65 1.93 13.85
N ASN A 5 15.57 0.59 13.82
CA ASN A 5 14.26 -0.03 13.55
C ASN A 5 13.38 0.19 14.80
N SER A 6 12.97 1.43 15.03
CA SER A 6 11.92 1.71 16.01
C SER A 6 10.62 1.17 15.42
N PRO A 7 9.94 0.23 16.10
CA PRO A 7 8.67 -0.29 15.63
C PRO A 7 7.69 0.86 15.39
N LEU A 8 6.90 0.75 14.33
CA LEU A 8 5.78 1.66 14.11
C LEU A 8 4.87 1.66 15.34
N THR A 9 4.38 2.84 15.73
CA THR A 9 3.25 2.90 16.65
C THR A 9 1.99 2.42 15.95
N ALA A 10 0.99 1.96 16.71
CA ALA A 10 -0.29 1.54 16.14
C ALA A 10 -0.94 2.62 15.26
N ASP A 11 -0.83 3.90 15.66
CA ASP A 11 -1.34 5.03 14.88
C ASP A 11 -0.58 5.22 13.56
N GLN A 12 0.74 5.00 13.56
CA GLN A 12 1.55 5.08 12.34
C GLN A 12 1.22 3.93 11.39
N GLU A 13 1.15 2.71 11.92
CA GLU A 13 0.74 1.53 11.16
C GLU A 13 -0.62 1.74 10.51
N GLN A 14 -1.63 2.12 11.29
CA GLN A 14 -2.98 2.35 10.77
C GLN A 14 -3.00 3.40 9.65
N ARG A 15 -2.32 4.53 9.83
CA ARG A 15 -2.24 5.58 8.80
C ARG A 15 -1.56 5.10 7.52
N LEU A 16 -0.53 4.27 7.65
CA LEU A 16 0.17 3.69 6.50
C LEU A 16 -0.73 2.70 5.76
N LEU A 17 -1.50 1.87 6.47
CA LEU A 17 -2.46 0.95 5.87
C LEU A 17 -3.62 1.68 5.17
N GLU A 18 -4.12 2.76 5.77
CA GLU A 18 -5.12 3.63 5.13
C GLU A 18 -4.57 4.30 3.87
N THR A 19 -3.32 4.76 3.92
CA THR A 19 -2.62 5.35 2.78
C THR A 19 -2.44 4.32 1.66
N TYR A 20 -2.05 3.10 2.01
CA TYR A 20 -1.91 2.00 1.05
C TYR A 20 -3.22 1.77 0.28
N ARG A 21 -4.34 1.66 0.99
CA ARG A 21 -5.67 1.48 0.39
C ARG A 21 -6.06 2.65 -0.53
N ALA A 22 -5.79 3.88 -0.11
CA ALA A 22 -6.07 5.06 -0.93
C ALA A 22 -5.25 5.08 -2.23
N LEU A 23 -4.00 4.61 -2.19
CA LEU A 23 -3.16 4.47 -3.36
C LEU A 23 -3.64 3.33 -4.28
N GLU A 24 -4.11 2.21 -3.74
CA GLU A 24 -4.74 1.14 -4.54
C GLU A 24 -5.97 1.64 -5.29
N ASP A 25 -6.87 2.34 -4.59
CA ASP A 25 -8.08 2.92 -5.18
C ASP A 25 -7.72 3.93 -6.29
N LEU A 26 -6.70 4.76 -6.08
CA LEU A 26 -6.21 5.70 -7.09
C LEU A 26 -5.59 4.98 -8.30
N ALA A 27 -4.85 3.89 -8.10
CA ALA A 27 -4.26 3.12 -9.18
C ALA A 27 -5.32 2.43 -10.06
N LEU A 28 -6.46 2.07 -9.47
CA LEU A 28 -7.62 1.49 -10.15
C LEU A 28 -8.46 2.55 -10.88
N GLY A 29 -8.68 3.71 -10.25
CA GLY A 29 -9.59 4.75 -10.77
C GLY A 29 -8.94 5.81 -11.67
N CYS A 30 -7.61 5.96 -11.67
CA CYS A 30 -6.95 6.99 -12.48
C CYS A 30 -6.83 6.60 -13.95
N GLY A 31 -7.29 7.45 -14.87
CA GLY A 31 -7.16 7.23 -16.31
C GLY A 31 -5.82 7.67 -16.92
N GLU A 32 -5.02 8.46 -16.19
CA GLU A 32 -3.74 8.99 -16.68
C GLU A 32 -2.61 7.96 -16.46
N PRO A 33 -1.94 7.46 -17.52
CA PRO A 33 -0.98 6.36 -17.40
C PRO A 33 0.26 6.65 -16.55
N ALA A 34 0.81 7.87 -16.62
CA ALA A 34 1.99 8.25 -15.85
C ALA A 34 1.68 8.34 -14.34
N VAL A 35 0.51 8.85 -13.97
CA VAL A 35 0.02 8.86 -12.59
C VAL A 35 -0.15 7.43 -12.08
N ARG A 36 -0.77 6.53 -12.86
CA ARG A 36 -0.89 5.11 -12.47
C ARG A 36 0.48 4.46 -12.24
N ALA A 37 1.46 4.74 -13.10
CA ALA A 37 2.81 4.20 -12.95
C ALA A 37 3.48 4.72 -11.66
N ALA A 38 3.36 6.02 -11.37
CA ALA A 38 3.88 6.62 -10.15
C ALA A 38 3.24 6.03 -8.89
N VAL A 39 1.91 5.86 -8.88
CA VAL A 39 1.17 5.27 -7.75
C VAL A 39 1.58 3.81 -7.52
N LYS A 40 1.75 3.02 -8.58
CA LYS A 40 2.23 1.64 -8.46
C LYS A 40 3.65 1.54 -7.90
N ALA A 41 4.53 2.48 -8.26
CA ALA A 41 5.87 2.55 -7.67
C ALA A 41 5.80 2.86 -6.16
N ALA A 42 4.99 3.84 -5.78
CA ALA A 42 4.77 4.18 -4.36
C ALA A 42 4.19 3.01 -3.56
N LEU A 43 3.25 2.25 -4.11
CA LEU A 43 2.70 1.04 -3.48
C LEU A 43 3.77 -0.03 -3.26
N ALA A 44 4.66 -0.25 -4.23
CA ALA A 44 5.73 -1.24 -4.12
C ALA A 44 6.75 -0.85 -3.03
N GLU A 45 7.13 0.42 -2.96
CA GLU A 45 8.02 0.94 -1.92
C GLU A 45 7.38 0.86 -0.53
N LEU A 46 6.12 1.28 -0.39
CA LEU A 46 5.40 1.23 0.87
C LEU A 46 5.23 -0.21 1.36
N ARG A 47 4.88 -1.15 0.48
CA ARG A 47 4.81 -2.58 0.81
C ARG A 47 6.15 -3.10 1.33
N THR A 48 7.25 -2.76 0.65
CA THR A 48 8.60 -3.17 1.10
C THR A 48 8.93 -2.64 2.50
N ALA A 49 8.54 -1.39 2.79
CA ALA A 49 8.75 -0.79 4.11
C ALA A 49 7.90 -1.46 5.21
N LEU A 50 6.64 -1.77 4.92
CA LEU A 50 5.72 -2.45 5.83
C LEU A 50 6.13 -3.92 6.08
N ASP A 51 6.54 -4.63 5.04
CA ASP A 51 7.10 -5.98 5.15
C ASP A 51 8.36 -5.99 6.04
N GLY A 52 9.20 -4.95 5.93
CA GLY A 52 10.35 -4.75 6.81
C GLY A 52 10.00 -4.47 8.29
N GLN A 53 8.76 -4.08 8.57
CA GLN A 53 8.20 -3.90 9.91
C GLN A 53 7.40 -5.12 10.38
N ALA A 54 7.33 -6.19 9.58
CA ALA A 54 6.49 -7.36 9.83
C ALA A 54 5.01 -7.03 10.07
N VAL A 55 4.50 -5.98 9.42
CA VAL A 55 3.07 -5.63 9.48
C VAL A 55 2.29 -6.67 8.67
N GLU A 56 1.34 -7.36 9.32
CA GLU A 56 0.44 -8.30 8.65
C GLU A 56 -0.66 -7.53 7.91
N PHE A 57 -0.58 -7.50 6.58
CA PHE A 57 -1.59 -6.88 5.75
C PHE A 57 -1.88 -7.72 4.50
N ASP A 58 -3.17 -7.89 4.21
CA ASP A 58 -3.59 -8.54 2.99
C ASP A 58 -3.52 -7.56 1.80
N TYR A 59 -2.36 -7.56 1.15
CA TYR A 59 -2.08 -6.74 -0.03
C TYR A 59 -2.80 -7.24 -1.31
N TYR A 60 -3.48 -8.39 -1.26
CA TYR A 60 -4.18 -8.97 -2.41
C TYR A 60 -5.68 -8.90 -2.19
N ARG A 61 -6.23 -7.68 -2.24
CA ARG A 61 -7.67 -7.52 -2.32
C ARG A 61 -8.13 -7.86 -3.72
N GLU A 62 -8.87 -8.97 -3.88
CA GLU A 62 -9.56 -9.22 -5.14
C GLU A 62 -10.51 -8.04 -5.43
N PRO A 63 -10.48 -7.45 -6.64
CA PRO A 63 -11.44 -6.44 -7.01
C PRO A 63 -12.84 -7.05 -6.88
N ALA A 64 -13.66 -6.47 -6.00
CA ALA A 64 -15.04 -6.88 -5.82
C ALA A 64 -15.83 -6.60 -7.12
N GLY A 65 -15.80 -7.55 -8.06
CA GLY A 65 -16.63 -7.52 -9.25
C GLY A 65 -15.92 -7.85 -10.57
N VAL A 66 -15.39 -9.06 -10.73
CA VAL A 66 -15.27 -9.72 -12.06
C VAL A 66 -15.50 -11.24 -11.93
N LEU A 67 -16.51 -11.69 -11.20
CA LEU A 67 -17.00 -13.08 -11.28
C LEU A 67 -18.52 -13.12 -11.08
N ALA A 68 -19.24 -12.51 -12.01
CA ALA A 68 -20.65 -12.81 -12.26
C ALA A 68 -20.81 -12.89 -13.79
N ALA A 69 -20.53 -14.07 -14.34
CA ALA A 69 -20.88 -14.47 -15.70
C ALA A 69 -21.44 -15.89 -15.63
#